data_AF-A0A2G8HZ67-F1
#
_entry.id   AF-A0A2G8HZ67-F1
#
_cell.length_a   1.000
_cell.length_b   1.000
_cell.length_c   1.000
_cell.angle_alpha   90.00
_cell.angle_beta   90.00
_cell.angle_gamma   90.00
#
_symmetry.space_group_name_H-M   'P 1'
#
loop_
_entity.id
_entity.type
_entity.pdbx_description
1 polymer ?
#
loop_
_entity_poly.entity_id
_entity_poly.type
_entity_poly.pdbx_seq_one_letter_code
_entity_poly.pdbx_strand_id
1 'polypeptide(L)'
;MNIQAWEMEKDLILSTRIKHYSNNFTALGYYDLVYVEVDENDCPIINSDGRSYSAFTSKELAHRSKIQLELEDIIGNEIPLSSKTVNLKSFMIGDLTFSLSDSNEIRFIKINPIQFKDSTEVTLLHEEVLIIPIKDALTSKYILTSADESMALLAIKPDDEKRMGMELVFYCLTTKNLPDDLEEREELLNKRIAELSFYSSRVPIRKGSSSILCVIVNLENSMEETAFIRNYRTMDNHSDVIFVTSDLKIKTGDLETIPYDGESIDTVFMPIINWQSRNHNTHSLV
;
A
#
# COMPACT_ATOMS: atom_id res chain seq x y z
N MET A 1 -14.04 8.34 -18.17
CA MET A 1 -13.60 7.48 -17.04
C MET A 1 -12.25 7.98 -16.57
N ASN A 2 -12.13 8.39 -15.31
CA ASN A 2 -10.85 8.75 -14.73
C ASN A 2 -10.15 7.44 -14.38
N ILE A 3 -9.02 7.12 -15.03
CA ILE A 3 -8.26 5.89 -14.74
C ILE A 3 -7.75 6.00 -13.30
N GLN A 4 -7.98 4.97 -12.49
CA GLN A 4 -7.52 5.01 -11.09
C GLN A 4 -6.01 4.84 -11.04
N ALA A 5 -5.34 5.55 -10.11
CA ALA A 5 -3.88 5.58 -10.05
C ALA A 5 -3.25 4.18 -9.92
N TRP A 6 -3.90 3.26 -9.20
CA TRP A 6 -3.42 1.88 -9.05
C TRP A 6 -3.46 1.07 -10.36
N GLU A 7 -4.43 1.32 -11.24
CA GLU A 7 -4.51 0.64 -12.55
C GLU A 7 -3.31 1.05 -13.41
N MET A 8 -2.99 2.34 -13.41
CA MET A 8 -1.81 2.86 -14.11
C MET A 8 -0.53 2.24 -13.56
N GLU A 9 -0.36 2.22 -12.23
CA GLU A 9 0.86 1.69 -11.63
C GLU A 9 1.02 0.18 -11.83
N LYS A 10 -0.09 -0.58 -11.83
CA LYS A 10 -0.08 -2.01 -12.16
C LYS A 10 0.43 -2.29 -13.57
N ASP A 11 0.07 -1.45 -14.53
CA ASP A 11 0.50 -1.56 -15.93
C ASP A 11 1.95 -1.09 -16.18
N LEU A 12 2.57 -0.44 -15.20
CA LEU A 12 3.97 0.02 -15.25
C LEU A 12 4.95 -0.98 -14.61
N ILE A 13 4.46 -2.08 -14.05
CA ILE A 13 5.32 -3.15 -13.50
C ILE A 13 6.05 -3.85 -14.65
N LEU A 14 7.38 -3.95 -14.54
CA LEU A 14 8.27 -4.53 -15.55
C LEU A 14 7.89 -5.96 -15.91
N SER A 15 7.55 -6.79 -14.93
CA SER A 15 7.15 -8.19 -15.17
C SER A 15 5.83 -8.32 -15.93
N THR A 16 4.95 -7.31 -15.87
CA THR A 16 3.71 -7.25 -16.65
C THR A 16 4.00 -6.85 -18.10
N ARG A 17 4.94 -5.92 -18.33
CA ARG A 17 5.25 -5.34 -19.64
C ARG A 17 6.27 -6.17 -20.45
N ILE A 18 7.26 -6.75 -19.79
CA ILE A 18 8.42 -7.38 -20.42
C ILE A 18 8.42 -8.87 -20.07
N LYS A 19 8.14 -9.70 -21.07
CA LYS A 19 8.20 -11.16 -20.91
C LYS A 19 9.62 -11.59 -20.57
N HIS A 20 9.75 -12.50 -19.62
CA HIS A 20 11.03 -13.06 -19.14
C HIS A 20 11.98 -12.06 -18.47
N TYR A 21 11.48 -10.91 -18.02
CA TYR A 21 12.29 -10.01 -17.20
C TYR A 21 12.74 -10.70 -15.91
N SER A 22 14.05 -10.73 -15.66
CA SER A 22 14.61 -11.24 -14.41
C SER A 22 14.57 -10.14 -13.36
N ASN A 23 13.65 -10.26 -12.41
CA ASN A 23 13.50 -9.28 -11.35
C ASN A 23 14.73 -9.31 -10.41
N ASN A 24 15.38 -8.16 -10.20
CA ASN A 24 16.45 -8.05 -9.19
C ASN A 24 15.89 -7.71 -7.80
N PHE A 25 14.58 -7.46 -7.72
CA PHE A 25 13.85 -7.21 -6.50
C PHE A 25 13.85 -8.43 -5.57
N THR A 26 14.31 -8.21 -4.35
CA THR A 26 13.97 -9.05 -3.20
C THR A 26 12.75 -8.45 -2.51
N ALA A 27 11.84 -9.30 -2.03
CA ALA A 27 10.70 -8.83 -1.22
C ALA A 27 11.19 -7.87 -0.13
N LEU A 28 10.62 -6.67 -0.10
CA LEU A 28 10.91 -5.66 0.92
C LEU A 28 9.87 -5.78 2.03
N GLY A 29 10.30 -5.61 3.27
CA GLY A 29 9.48 -5.39 4.44
C GLY A 29 9.75 -4.03 5.07
N TYR A 30 8.95 -3.65 6.08
CA TYR A 30 9.01 -2.31 6.69
C TYR A 30 10.43 -1.82 7.07
N TYR A 31 11.28 -2.72 7.60
CA TYR A 31 12.59 -2.37 8.15
C TYR A 31 13.73 -2.41 7.13
N ASP A 32 13.45 -2.79 5.88
CA ASP A 32 14.49 -2.86 4.86
C ASP A 32 14.97 -1.47 4.44
N LEU A 33 16.27 -1.40 4.14
CA LEU A 33 16.93 -0.17 3.71
C LEU A 33 16.88 -0.05 2.19
N VAL A 34 16.52 1.14 1.72
CA VAL A 34 16.58 1.53 0.32
C VAL A 34 17.38 2.81 0.16
N TYR A 35 17.86 3.06 -1.05
CA TYR A 35 18.48 4.32 -1.45
C TYR A 35 17.46 5.16 -2.20
N VAL A 36 17.33 6.42 -1.84
CA VAL A 36 16.37 7.36 -2.43
C VAL A 36 17.14 8.56 -2.94
N GLU A 37 16.73 9.07 -4.09
CA GLU A 37 17.27 10.31 -4.62
C GLU A 37 16.76 11.51 -3.81
N VAL A 38 17.69 12.36 -3.38
CA VAL A 38 17.39 13.51 -2.53
C VAL A 38 17.94 14.81 -3.11
N ASP A 39 17.27 15.91 -2.76
CA ASP A 39 17.69 17.26 -3.11
C ASP A 39 18.87 17.74 -2.24
N GLU A 40 19.21 19.03 -2.35
CA GLU A 40 20.29 19.66 -1.58
C GLU A 40 20.02 19.71 -0.06
N ASN A 41 18.76 19.52 0.35
CA ASN A 41 18.32 19.54 1.75
C ASN A 41 18.06 18.12 2.31
N ASP A 42 18.54 17.08 1.61
CA ASP A 42 18.26 15.68 1.91
C ASP A 42 16.77 15.26 1.86
N CYS A 43 15.93 16.02 1.15
CA CYS A 43 14.52 15.68 0.97
C CYS A 43 14.31 14.77 -0.26
N PRO A 44 13.52 13.67 -0.16
CA PRO A 44 13.20 12.81 -1.29
C PRO A 44 12.61 13.59 -2.49
N ILE A 45 13.15 13.35 -3.69
CA ILE A 45 12.70 14.02 -4.91
C ILE A 45 11.50 13.27 -5.50
N ILE A 46 10.44 14.03 -5.82
CA ILE A 46 9.28 13.51 -6.54
C ILE A 46 9.60 13.36 -8.03
N ASN A 47 9.15 12.27 -8.63
CA ASN A 47 9.29 12.00 -10.06
C ASN A 47 8.45 12.98 -10.89
N SER A 48 8.71 13.03 -12.20
CA SER A 48 8.03 13.92 -13.14
C SER A 48 6.52 13.69 -13.26
N ASP A 49 6.01 12.54 -12.81
CA ASP A 49 4.57 12.26 -12.74
C ASP A 49 3.85 12.99 -11.59
N GLY A 50 4.60 13.67 -10.71
CA GLY A 50 4.05 14.46 -9.62
C GLY A 50 3.40 13.64 -8.50
N ARG A 51 3.52 12.31 -8.53
CA ARG A 51 2.85 11.41 -7.57
C ARG A 51 3.73 10.30 -7.02
N SER A 52 4.85 9.99 -7.67
CA SER A 52 5.72 8.89 -7.27
C SER A 52 7.11 9.35 -6.87
N TYR A 53 7.76 8.53 -6.05
CA TYR A 53 9.16 8.65 -5.67
C TYR A 53 9.92 7.43 -6.19
N SER A 54 11.24 7.55 -6.32
CA SER A 54 12.10 6.45 -6.76
C SER A 54 12.93 5.93 -5.59
N ALA A 55 12.90 4.63 -5.36
CA ALA A 55 13.76 3.96 -4.39
C ALA A 55 14.51 2.80 -5.04
N PHE A 56 15.73 2.55 -4.57
CA PHE A 56 16.66 1.60 -5.16
C PHE A 56 17.18 0.63 -4.10
N THR A 57 17.17 -0.67 -4.39
CA THR A 57 17.73 -1.69 -3.49
C THR A 57 19.26 -1.66 -3.46
N SER A 58 19.89 -1.10 -4.49
CA SER A 58 21.33 -0.83 -4.53
C SER A 58 21.62 0.51 -5.20
N LYS A 59 22.78 1.13 -4.90
CA LYS A 59 23.13 2.46 -5.45
C LYS A 59 23.34 2.43 -6.96
N GLU A 60 23.83 1.30 -7.47
CA GLU A 60 24.15 1.09 -8.88
C GLU A 60 22.88 1.13 -9.74
N LEU A 61 21.73 0.71 -9.17
CA LEU A 61 20.44 0.71 -9.85
C LEU A 61 19.89 2.12 -10.11
N ALA A 62 20.34 3.12 -9.35
CA ALA A 62 19.87 4.50 -9.51
C ALA A 62 20.13 5.06 -10.91
N HIS A 63 21.20 4.62 -11.57
CA HIS A 63 21.54 5.06 -12.92
C HIS A 63 20.49 4.65 -13.97
N ARG A 64 19.73 3.57 -13.74
CA ARG A 64 18.67 3.07 -14.64
C ARG A 64 17.51 4.05 -14.80
N SER A 65 17.30 4.91 -13.80
CA SER A 65 16.27 5.95 -13.81
C SER A 65 16.69 7.22 -14.56
N LYS A 66 17.96 7.33 -14.96
CA LYS A 66 18.54 8.54 -15.58
C LYS A 66 18.91 8.36 -17.05
N ILE A 67 18.78 7.15 -17.56
CA ILE A 67 19.12 6.77 -18.93
C ILE A 67 17.84 6.23 -19.57
N GLN A 68 17.51 6.76 -20.74
CA GLN A 68 16.43 6.20 -21.55
C GLN A 68 16.90 4.88 -22.15
N LEU A 69 16.26 3.79 -21.75
CA LEU A 69 16.52 2.44 -22.25
C LEU A 69 15.38 2.01 -23.17
N GLU A 70 15.74 1.31 -24.24
CA GLU A 70 14.80 0.61 -25.11
C GLU A 70 14.68 -0.85 -24.65
N LEU A 71 13.74 -1.60 -25.24
CA LEU A 71 13.41 -2.96 -24.80
C LEU A 71 14.64 -3.89 -24.90
N GLU A 72 15.43 -3.72 -25.95
CA GLU A 72 16.62 -4.51 -26.24
C GLU A 72 17.69 -4.33 -25.16
N ASP A 73 17.89 -3.10 -24.68
CA ASP A 73 18.85 -2.77 -23.62
C ASP A 73 18.47 -3.43 -22.28
N ILE A 74 17.17 -3.41 -21.95
CA ILE A 74 16.64 -3.96 -20.71
C ILE A 74 16.80 -5.49 -20.68
N ILE A 75 16.50 -6.17 -21.80
CA ILE A 75 16.63 -7.63 -21.91
C ILE A 75 18.10 -8.04 -21.96
N GLY A 76 18.95 -7.28 -22.67
CA GLY A 76 20.39 -7.52 -22.75
C GLY A 76 21.15 -7.25 -21.45
N ASN A 77 20.51 -6.58 -20.48
CA ASN A 77 21.14 -6.06 -19.25
C ASN A 77 22.36 -5.16 -19.57
N GLU A 78 22.34 -4.51 -20.73
CA GLU A 78 23.38 -3.61 -21.21
C GLU A 78 23.06 -2.20 -20.70
N ILE A 79 23.41 -1.93 -19.44
CA ILE A 79 23.12 -0.64 -18.83
C ILE A 79 24.39 0.21 -18.92
N PRO A 80 24.42 1.24 -19.78
CA PRO A 80 25.62 2.04 -19.93
C PRO A 80 25.95 2.74 -18.61
N LEU A 81 27.22 2.67 -18.21
CA LEU A 81 27.72 3.37 -17.04
C LEU A 81 27.55 4.88 -17.27
N SER A 82 26.69 5.52 -16.49
CA SER A 82 26.51 6.97 -16.53
C SER A 82 27.54 7.66 -15.64
N SER A 83 28.15 8.73 -16.15
CA SER A 83 29.02 9.62 -15.37
C SER A 83 28.25 10.56 -14.45
N LYS A 84 26.91 10.59 -14.52
CA LYS A 84 26.10 11.44 -13.63
C LYS A 84 26.03 10.82 -12.24
N THR A 85 26.61 11.52 -11.28
CA THR A 85 26.44 11.23 -9.85
C THR A 85 24.98 11.46 -9.45
N VAL A 86 24.34 10.44 -8.91
CA VAL A 86 23.00 10.57 -8.29
C VAL A 86 23.20 10.79 -6.80
N ASN A 87 22.61 11.85 -6.26
CA ASN A 87 22.66 12.12 -4.83
C ASN A 87 21.68 11.18 -4.12
N LEU A 88 22.21 10.18 -3.40
CA LEU A 88 21.42 9.13 -2.78
C LEU A 88 21.60 9.14 -1.27
N LYS A 89 20.48 9.06 -0.55
CA LYS A 89 20.43 8.85 0.90
C LYS A 89 19.72 7.56 1.21
N SER A 90 20.17 6.89 2.27
CA SER A 90 19.54 5.64 2.72
C SER A 90 18.39 5.93 3.66
N PHE A 91 17.28 5.24 3.46
CA PHE A 91 16.09 5.31 4.30
C PHE A 91 15.61 3.90 4.63
N MET A 92 15.01 3.74 5.81
CA MET A 92 14.16 2.60 6.11
C MET A 92 12.84 2.78 5.35
N ILE A 93 12.39 1.75 4.62
CA ILE A 93 11.27 1.88 3.68
C ILE A 93 9.95 2.26 4.36
N GLY A 94 9.72 1.73 5.57
CA GLY A 94 8.58 2.08 6.40
C GLY A 94 8.57 3.54 6.81
N ASP A 95 9.67 4.02 7.40
CA ASP A 95 9.83 5.42 7.82
C ASP A 95 9.70 6.37 6.62
N LEU A 96 10.28 6.01 5.48
CA LEU A 96 10.14 6.77 4.24
C LEU A 96 8.67 6.88 3.84
N THR A 97 7.97 5.75 3.74
CA THR A 97 6.55 5.69 3.35
C THR A 97 5.70 6.63 4.20
N PHE A 98 5.82 6.54 5.54
CA PHE A 98 5.01 7.34 6.44
C PHE A 98 5.49 8.80 6.60
N SER A 99 6.74 9.12 6.24
CA SER A 99 7.19 10.51 6.16
C SER A 99 6.65 11.26 4.94
N LEU A 100 6.25 10.53 3.90
CA LEU A 100 5.75 11.07 2.63
C LEU A 100 4.21 11.13 2.55
N SER A 101 3.51 10.82 3.64
CA SER A 101 2.05 10.70 3.71
C SER A 101 1.29 12.03 3.80
N ASP A 102 1.99 13.16 3.92
CA ASP A 102 1.40 14.50 4.02
C ASP A 102 0.92 15.00 2.63
N SER A 103 0.00 14.25 2.04
CA SER A 103 -0.60 14.46 0.72
C SER A 103 -2.10 14.17 0.80
N ASN A 104 -2.92 14.91 0.06
CA ASN A 104 -4.37 14.66 -0.03
C ASN A 104 -4.71 13.48 -0.97
N GLU A 105 -3.71 12.94 -1.66
CA GLU A 105 -3.84 11.83 -2.60
C GLU A 105 -2.82 10.75 -2.27
N ILE A 106 -3.17 9.49 -2.59
CA ILE A 106 -2.28 8.34 -2.49
C ILE A 106 -1.08 8.56 -3.40
N ARG A 107 0.12 8.31 -2.86
CA ARG A 107 1.38 8.40 -3.60
C ARG A 107 2.05 7.04 -3.66
N PHE A 108 3.12 6.97 -4.44
CA PHE A 108 3.78 5.70 -4.76
C PHE A 108 5.28 5.78 -4.57
N ILE A 109 5.90 4.68 -4.17
CA ILE A 109 7.36 4.50 -4.24
C ILE A 109 7.63 3.41 -5.27
N LYS A 110 8.24 3.80 -6.39
CA LYS A 110 8.65 2.91 -7.47
C LYS A 110 9.99 2.28 -7.08
N ILE A 111 10.03 0.96 -6.99
CA ILE A 111 11.23 0.20 -6.63
C ILE A 111 12.01 -0.16 -7.88
N ASN A 112 13.30 0.17 -7.86
CA ASN A 112 14.26 -0.04 -8.95
C ASN A 112 13.73 0.44 -10.32
N PRO A 113 13.24 1.68 -10.43
CA PRO A 113 12.63 2.14 -11.66
C PRO A 113 13.62 2.26 -12.82
N ILE A 114 13.11 1.98 -14.02
CA ILE A 114 13.82 2.09 -15.30
C ILE A 114 13.11 3.13 -16.15
N GLN A 115 13.87 4.09 -16.67
CA GLN A 115 13.34 5.06 -17.62
C GLN A 115 13.26 4.40 -19.01
N PHE A 116 12.06 3.97 -19.38
CA PHE A 116 11.78 3.24 -20.61
C PHE A 116 11.27 4.18 -21.69
N LYS A 117 11.83 4.06 -22.90
CA LYS A 117 11.37 4.80 -24.07
C LYS A 117 10.60 3.85 -24.98
N ASP A 118 9.30 4.07 -25.12
CA ASP A 118 8.47 3.40 -26.11
C ASP A 118 8.16 4.38 -27.24
N SER A 119 8.67 4.10 -28.44
CA SER A 119 8.35 4.77 -29.73
C SER A 119 8.27 6.32 -29.74
N THR A 120 7.36 6.95 -29.00
CA THR A 120 7.22 8.41 -28.81
C THR A 120 7.13 8.90 -27.35
N GLU A 121 7.01 8.02 -26.35
CA GLU A 121 6.80 8.36 -24.94
C GLU A 121 7.91 7.80 -24.03
N VAL A 122 8.24 8.56 -23.00
CA VAL A 122 9.18 8.14 -21.95
C VAL A 122 8.39 7.88 -20.68
N THR A 123 8.40 6.63 -20.23
CA THR A 123 7.70 6.17 -19.02
C THR A 123 8.69 5.63 -18.00
N LEU A 124 8.29 5.63 -16.73
CA LEU A 124 9.09 5.08 -15.65
C LEU A 124 8.48 3.75 -15.23
N LEU A 125 9.03 2.66 -15.77
CA LEU A 125 8.67 1.29 -15.38
C LEU A 125 9.36 0.93 -14.08
N HIS A 126 8.82 -0.03 -13.33
CA HIS A 126 9.37 -0.41 -12.02
C HIS A 126 9.30 -1.91 -11.76
N GLU A 127 10.20 -2.40 -10.90
CA GLU A 127 10.25 -3.82 -10.53
C GLU A 127 9.12 -4.18 -9.56
N GLU A 128 8.75 -3.23 -8.69
CA GLU A 128 7.62 -3.28 -7.75
C GLU A 128 7.23 -1.84 -7.37
N VAL A 129 6.05 -1.67 -6.77
CA VAL A 129 5.59 -0.38 -6.25
C VAL A 129 5.06 -0.53 -4.83
N LEU A 130 5.39 0.43 -3.97
CA LEU A 130 4.82 0.57 -2.64
C LEU A 130 3.84 1.73 -2.59
N ILE A 131 2.85 1.60 -1.72
CA ILE A 131 1.77 2.58 -1.56
C ILE A 131 2.06 3.46 -0.35
N ILE A 132 2.04 4.77 -0.58
CA ILE A 132 2.08 5.77 0.47
C ILE A 132 0.64 6.14 0.84
N PRO A 133 0.16 5.80 2.05
CA PRO A 133 -1.17 6.16 2.49
C PRO A 133 -1.29 7.68 2.69
N ILE A 134 -2.51 8.18 2.63
CA ILE A 134 -2.83 9.56 3.01
C ILE A 134 -2.84 9.63 4.53
N LYS A 135 -2.18 10.63 5.10
CA LYS A 135 -2.37 11.00 6.50
C LYS A 135 -3.53 11.99 6.61
N ASP A 136 -4.68 11.49 7.01
CA ASP A 136 -5.88 12.31 7.13
C ASP A 136 -5.70 13.36 8.25
N ALA A 137 -5.83 14.64 7.89
CA ALA A 137 -5.57 15.73 8.83
C ALA A 137 -6.60 15.80 9.98
N LEU A 138 -7.83 15.32 9.75
CA LEU A 138 -8.91 15.38 10.72
C LEU A 138 -8.78 14.29 11.79
N THR A 139 -8.53 13.05 11.38
CA THR A 139 -8.46 11.87 12.24
C THR A 139 -7.03 11.49 12.62
N SER A 140 -6.03 12.08 11.96
CA SER A 140 -4.60 11.73 12.05
C SER A 140 -4.30 10.26 11.70
N LYS A 141 -5.18 9.61 10.95
CA LYS A 141 -5.05 8.20 10.55
C LYS A 141 -4.41 8.07 9.17
N TYR A 142 -3.79 6.92 8.94
CA TYR A 142 -3.30 6.54 7.62
C TYR A 142 -4.38 5.81 6.85
N ILE A 143 -4.76 6.33 5.68
CA ILE A 143 -5.87 5.82 4.88
C ILE A 143 -5.45 5.55 3.43
N LEU A 144 -6.03 4.51 2.82
CA LEU A 144 -5.82 4.08 1.43
C LEU A 144 -7.02 4.40 0.53
N THR A 145 -7.90 5.27 1.00
CA THR A 145 -9.09 5.75 0.31
C THR A 145 -9.18 7.27 0.48
N SER A 146 -10.17 7.93 -0.12
CA SER A 146 -10.22 9.39 -0.07
C SER A 146 -10.49 9.89 1.37
N ALA A 147 -9.96 11.06 1.72
CA ALA A 147 -10.19 11.69 3.03
C ALA A 147 -11.67 11.92 3.33
N ASP A 148 -12.48 12.12 2.29
CA ASP A 148 -13.94 12.24 2.37
C ASP A 148 -14.65 10.98 2.92
N GLU A 149 -14.01 9.82 2.82
CA GLU A 149 -14.52 8.52 3.29
C GLU A 149 -14.07 8.22 4.73
N SER A 150 -13.27 9.10 5.35
CA SER A 150 -12.62 8.89 6.66
C SER A 150 -13.49 9.23 7.88
N MET A 151 -14.68 9.81 7.71
CA MET A 151 -15.51 10.27 8.85
C MET A 151 -15.85 9.14 9.85
N ALA A 152 -15.90 7.89 9.40
CA ALA A 152 -16.11 6.73 10.27
C ALA A 152 -14.97 6.52 11.29
N LEU A 153 -13.78 7.09 11.04
CA LEU A 153 -12.58 6.92 11.86
C LEU A 153 -12.50 7.90 13.05
N LEU A 154 -13.40 8.88 13.14
CA LEU A 154 -13.42 9.88 14.22
C LEU A 154 -13.54 9.27 15.63
N ALA A 155 -14.10 8.06 15.73
CA ALA A 155 -14.28 7.37 17.01
C ALA A 155 -12.97 6.84 17.62
N ILE A 156 -11.91 6.67 16.81
CA ILE A 156 -10.66 6.06 17.25
C ILE A 156 -9.62 7.16 17.49
N LYS A 157 -9.28 7.42 18.74
CA LYS A 157 -8.25 8.42 19.06
C LYS A 157 -6.85 7.88 18.74
N PRO A 158 -5.98 8.65 18.06
CA PRO A 158 -4.59 8.24 17.79
C PRO A 158 -3.80 7.89 19.06
N ASP A 159 -4.07 8.57 20.17
CA ASP A 159 -3.42 8.32 21.45
C ASP A 159 -3.72 6.92 22.01
N ASP A 160 -4.92 6.39 21.74
CA ASP A 160 -5.29 5.05 22.19
C ASP A 160 -4.59 3.95 21.38
N GLU A 161 -4.46 4.14 20.06
CA GLU A 161 -3.68 3.24 19.20
C GLU A 161 -2.22 3.19 19.66
N LYS A 162 -1.64 4.37 19.89
CA LYS A 162 -0.25 4.50 20.37
C LYS A 162 -0.07 3.86 21.75
N ARG A 163 -1.02 4.07 22.67
CA ARG A 163 -1.00 3.45 24.01
C ARG A 163 -1.02 1.92 23.94
N MET A 164 -1.74 1.37 22.96
CA MET A 164 -1.90 -0.08 22.77
C MET A 164 -0.84 -0.69 21.84
N GLY A 165 0.08 0.12 21.30
CA GLY A 165 1.13 -0.33 20.38
C GLY A 165 0.55 -0.85 19.06
N MET A 166 -0.58 -0.30 18.62
CA MET A 166 -1.24 -0.68 17.37
C MET A 166 -0.76 0.18 16.21
N GLU A 167 -0.50 -0.46 15.09
CA GLU A 167 -0.11 0.14 13.83
C GLU A 167 -1.21 -0.15 12.81
N LEU A 168 -2.07 0.85 12.58
CA LEU A 168 -3.28 0.70 11.75
C LEU A 168 -3.18 1.52 10.47
N VAL A 169 -3.48 0.89 9.35
CA VAL A 169 -3.78 1.54 8.08
C VAL A 169 -5.21 1.20 7.70
N PHE A 170 -5.98 2.17 7.24
CA PHE A 170 -7.41 1.98 6.95
C PHE A 170 -7.69 1.96 5.45
N TYR A 171 -8.66 1.16 5.05
CA TYR A 171 -9.29 1.22 3.73
C TYR A 171 -10.80 1.32 3.96
N CYS A 172 -11.46 2.36 3.44
CA CYS A 172 -12.88 2.59 3.67
C CYS A 172 -13.70 2.39 2.39
N LEU A 173 -14.64 1.45 2.43
CA LEU A 173 -15.66 1.28 1.41
C LEU A 173 -17.01 1.71 1.99
N THR A 174 -17.60 2.74 1.40
CA THR A 174 -18.90 3.28 1.82
C THR A 174 -19.90 3.23 0.66
N THR A 175 -21.18 3.40 0.95
CA THR A 175 -22.20 3.54 -0.09
C THR A 175 -22.13 4.86 -0.87
N LYS A 176 -21.29 5.81 -0.42
CA LYS A 176 -21.07 7.08 -1.11
C LYS A 176 -20.49 6.79 -2.51
N ASN A 177 -21.20 7.24 -3.55
CA ASN A 177 -20.83 7.06 -4.96
C ASN A 177 -20.98 5.63 -5.51
N LEU A 178 -21.76 4.76 -4.87
CA LEU A 178 -22.20 3.52 -5.54
C LEU A 178 -23.34 3.83 -6.53
N PRO A 179 -23.31 3.28 -7.74
CA PRO A 179 -24.41 3.42 -8.69
C PRO A 179 -25.63 2.63 -8.22
N ASP A 180 -26.81 3.13 -8.60
CA ASP A 180 -28.09 2.47 -8.33
C ASP A 180 -28.31 1.24 -9.24
N ASP A 181 -27.69 1.24 -10.43
CA ASP A 181 -27.72 0.10 -11.33
C ASP A 181 -26.87 -1.05 -10.81
N LEU A 182 -27.43 -2.27 -10.84
CA LEU A 182 -26.82 -3.45 -10.24
C LEU A 182 -25.58 -3.91 -11.01
N GLU A 183 -25.58 -3.80 -12.35
CA GLU A 183 -24.46 -4.24 -13.18
C GLU A 183 -23.26 -3.28 -13.02
N GLU A 184 -23.50 -1.97 -13.10
CA GLU A 184 -22.47 -0.96 -12.82
C GLU A 184 -21.94 -1.06 -11.37
N ARG A 185 -22.80 -1.40 -10.41
CA ARG A 185 -22.41 -1.57 -9.00
C ARG A 185 -21.51 -2.79 -8.81
N GLU A 186 -21.85 -3.91 -9.43
CA GLU A 186 -21.03 -5.12 -9.41
C GLU A 186 -19.66 -4.86 -10.04
N GLU A 187 -19.60 -4.17 -11.18
CA GLU A 187 -18.34 -3.80 -11.84
C GLU A 187 -17.47 -2.92 -10.91
N LEU A 188 -18.06 -1.91 -10.28
CA LEU A 188 -17.35 -1.03 -9.36
C LEU A 188 -16.85 -1.77 -8.12
N LEU A 189 -17.67 -2.64 -7.51
CA LEU A 189 -17.25 -3.44 -6.35
C LEU A 189 -16.11 -4.39 -6.71
N ASN A 190 -16.18 -5.07 -7.86
CA ASN A 190 -15.09 -5.91 -8.35
C ASN A 190 -13.80 -5.10 -8.57
N LYS A 191 -13.91 -3.87 -9.07
CA LYS A 191 -12.78 -2.95 -9.20
C LYS A 191 -12.18 -2.56 -7.84
N ARG A 192 -13.01 -2.30 -6.82
CA ARG A 192 -12.55 -2.01 -5.45
C ARG A 192 -11.87 -3.19 -4.78
N ILE A 193 -12.34 -4.40 -5.04
CA ILE A 193 -11.67 -5.63 -4.59
C ILE A 193 -10.30 -5.77 -5.23
N ALA A 194 -10.18 -5.51 -6.54
CA ALA A 194 -8.91 -5.54 -7.24
C ALA A 194 -7.95 -4.46 -6.72
N GLU A 195 -8.46 -3.26 -6.45
CA GLU A 195 -7.72 -2.16 -5.81
C GLU A 195 -7.19 -2.56 -4.43
N LEU A 196 -8.05 -3.07 -3.54
CA LEU A 196 -7.64 -3.49 -2.20
C LEU A 196 -6.62 -4.64 -2.25
N SER A 197 -6.80 -5.59 -3.15
CA SER A 197 -5.82 -6.67 -3.39
C SER A 197 -4.46 -6.13 -3.83
N PHE A 198 -4.46 -5.09 -4.67
CA PHE A 198 -3.24 -4.43 -5.10
C PHE A 198 -2.57 -3.67 -3.95
N TYR A 199 -3.32 -2.87 -3.18
CA TYR A 199 -2.78 -2.05 -2.10
C TYR A 199 -2.34 -2.85 -0.87
N SER A 200 -3.15 -3.82 -0.43
CA SER A 200 -2.88 -4.59 0.80
C SER A 200 -1.50 -5.23 0.82
N SER A 201 -1.04 -5.71 -0.34
CA SER A 201 0.27 -6.36 -0.50
C SER A 201 1.45 -5.39 -0.67
N ARG A 202 1.21 -4.07 -0.62
CA ARG A 202 2.18 -3.03 -1.01
C ARG A 202 2.29 -1.88 -0.02
N VAL A 203 1.66 -1.99 1.15
CA VAL A 203 1.78 -0.99 2.22
C VAL A 203 2.69 -1.56 3.31
N PRO A 204 3.85 -0.95 3.58
CA PRO A 204 4.72 -1.38 4.67
C PRO A 204 4.10 -0.93 6.00
N ILE A 205 3.48 -1.85 6.74
CA ILE A 205 2.93 -1.56 8.07
C ILE A 205 3.97 -1.90 9.13
N ARG A 206 4.26 -0.93 10.01
CA ARG A 206 5.24 -1.09 11.08
C ARG A 206 4.87 -2.28 11.96
N LYS A 207 5.87 -3.06 12.39
CA LYS A 207 5.65 -4.13 13.37
C LYS A 207 5.34 -3.53 14.74
N GLY A 208 4.15 -3.82 15.25
CA GLY A 208 3.66 -3.40 16.57
C GLY A 208 3.19 -4.59 17.41
N SER A 209 2.53 -4.28 18.53
CA SER A 209 1.72 -5.27 19.27
C SER A 209 0.54 -5.74 18.45
N SER A 210 0.04 -4.89 17.55
CA SER A 210 -0.78 -5.33 16.44
C SER A 210 -0.55 -4.47 15.20
N SER A 211 -0.35 -5.13 14.06
CA SER A 211 -0.12 -4.47 12.76
C SER A 211 -1.24 -4.88 11.82
N ILE A 212 -2.10 -3.94 11.45
CA ILE A 212 -3.35 -4.28 10.76
C ILE A 212 -3.66 -3.32 9.62
N LEU A 213 -4.06 -3.89 8.50
CA LEU A 213 -4.87 -3.21 7.51
C LEU A 213 -6.36 -3.37 7.87
N CYS A 214 -6.98 -2.31 8.38
CA CYS A 214 -8.38 -2.31 8.79
C CYS A 214 -9.28 -1.86 7.64
N VAL A 215 -10.09 -2.78 7.13
CA VAL A 215 -11.04 -2.52 6.05
C VAL A 215 -12.41 -2.23 6.63
N ILE A 216 -12.86 -0.98 6.54
CA ILE A 216 -14.22 -0.61 6.93
C ILE A 216 -15.13 -0.83 5.74
N VAL A 217 -16.05 -1.77 5.86
CA VAL A 217 -17.03 -2.11 4.84
C VAL A 217 -18.38 -1.67 5.36
N ASN A 218 -18.90 -0.58 4.81
CA ASN A 218 -20.20 -0.02 5.16
C ASN A 218 -21.07 0.02 3.90
N LEU A 219 -21.62 -1.14 3.54
CA LEU A 219 -22.54 -1.30 2.42
C LEU A 219 -23.95 -1.58 2.95
N GLU A 220 -24.97 -1.09 2.24
CA GLU A 220 -26.37 -1.33 2.63
C GLU A 220 -26.78 -2.81 2.59
N ASN A 221 -26.10 -3.61 1.77
CA ASN A 221 -26.42 -5.02 1.57
C ASN A 221 -25.36 -5.92 2.23
N SER A 222 -25.77 -6.64 3.27
CA SER A 222 -24.90 -7.56 4.01
C SER A 222 -24.30 -8.68 3.14
N MET A 223 -24.96 -9.07 2.05
CA MET A 223 -24.40 -10.05 1.12
C MET A 223 -23.22 -9.48 0.33
N GLU A 224 -23.30 -8.22 -0.08
CA GLU A 224 -22.20 -7.52 -0.76
C GLU A 224 -21.03 -7.33 0.20
N GLU A 225 -21.29 -6.96 1.46
CA GLU A 225 -20.25 -6.86 2.49
C GLU A 225 -19.54 -8.20 2.66
N THR A 226 -20.31 -9.28 2.80
CA THR A 226 -19.76 -10.64 2.97
C THR A 226 -18.94 -11.07 1.75
N ALA A 227 -19.35 -10.70 0.54
CA ALA A 227 -18.61 -11.01 -0.68
C ALA A 227 -17.30 -10.22 -0.82
N PHE A 228 -17.20 -9.05 -0.17
CA PHE A 228 -16.00 -8.21 -0.15
C PHE A 228 -14.93 -8.73 0.83
N ILE A 229 -15.36 -9.42 1.90
CA ILE A 229 -14.49 -10.01 2.93
C ILE A 229 -13.79 -11.25 2.37
N ARG A 230 -12.46 -11.18 2.28
CA ARG A 230 -11.59 -12.22 1.71
C ARG A 230 -10.22 -12.18 2.38
N ASN A 231 -9.44 -13.24 2.23
CA ASN A 231 -8.03 -13.22 2.61
C ASN A 231 -7.21 -12.42 1.59
N TYR A 232 -6.79 -11.23 1.98
CA TYR A 232 -5.86 -10.41 1.21
C TYR A 232 -4.43 -10.62 1.71
N ARG A 233 -3.47 -10.62 0.78
CA ARG A 233 -2.05 -10.73 1.12
C ARG A 233 -1.55 -9.37 1.61
N THR A 234 -0.78 -9.38 2.68
CA THR A 234 -0.05 -8.22 3.18
C THR A 234 1.38 -8.22 2.68
N MET A 235 2.04 -7.05 2.72
CA MET A 235 3.46 -6.93 2.36
C MET A 235 4.35 -7.73 3.31
N ASP A 236 4.02 -7.69 4.60
CA ASP A 236 4.76 -8.33 5.68
C ASP A 236 3.92 -9.40 6.38
N ASN A 237 4.55 -10.52 6.73
CA ASN A 237 3.89 -11.66 7.40
C ASN A 237 3.40 -11.39 8.83
N HIS A 238 3.77 -10.26 9.44
CA HIS A 238 3.27 -9.82 10.75
C HIS A 238 2.06 -8.92 10.67
N SER A 239 1.61 -8.58 9.47
CA SER A 239 0.45 -7.71 9.26
C SER A 239 -0.73 -8.55 8.80
N ASP A 240 -1.90 -8.30 9.41
CA ASP A 240 -3.14 -8.98 9.05
C ASP A 240 -4.16 -8.00 8.49
N VAL A 241 -5.17 -8.53 7.80
CA VAL A 241 -6.32 -7.76 7.32
C VAL A 241 -7.56 -8.14 8.12
N ILE A 242 -8.20 -7.15 8.73
CA ILE A 242 -9.49 -7.32 9.40
C ILE A 242 -10.55 -6.45 8.72
N PHE A 243 -11.80 -6.83 8.89
CA PHE A 243 -12.95 -6.16 8.31
C PHE A 243 -13.89 -5.69 9.42
N VAL A 244 -14.31 -4.43 9.36
CA VAL A 244 -15.35 -3.87 10.22
C VAL A 244 -16.59 -3.66 9.36
N THR A 245 -17.64 -4.43 9.62
CA THR A 245 -18.91 -4.36 8.86
C THR A 245 -19.80 -3.21 9.34
N SER A 246 -20.85 -2.88 8.58
CA SER A 246 -21.91 -1.96 9.01
C SER A 246 -22.57 -2.35 10.35
N ASP A 247 -22.71 -3.66 10.60
CA ASP A 247 -23.17 -4.24 11.88
C ASP A 247 -22.17 -4.09 13.06
N LEU A 248 -21.07 -3.36 12.87
CA LEU A 248 -19.98 -3.20 13.84
C LEU A 248 -19.33 -4.54 14.25
N LYS A 249 -19.37 -5.56 13.39
CA LYS A 249 -18.67 -6.84 13.64
C LYS A 249 -17.26 -6.75 13.09
N ILE A 250 -16.29 -7.25 13.86
CA ILE A 250 -14.91 -7.41 13.41
C ILE A 250 -14.76 -8.83 12.85
N LYS A 251 -14.42 -8.93 11.57
CA LYS A 251 -14.29 -10.20 10.85
C LYS A 251 -12.88 -10.38 10.29
N THR A 252 -12.45 -11.63 10.20
CA THR A 252 -11.26 -12.05 9.45
C THR A 252 -11.63 -12.28 7.98
N GLY A 253 -10.63 -12.47 7.12
CA GLY A 253 -10.86 -12.83 5.71
C GLY A 253 -11.53 -14.20 5.52
N ASP A 254 -11.53 -15.06 6.54
CA ASP A 254 -12.26 -16.34 6.60
C ASP A 254 -13.68 -16.20 7.19
N LEU A 255 -14.16 -14.97 7.35
CA LEU A 255 -15.47 -14.62 7.93
C LEU A 255 -15.64 -14.96 9.42
N GLU A 256 -14.59 -15.45 10.08
CA GLU A 256 -14.55 -15.63 11.54
C GLU A 256 -14.76 -14.28 12.22
N THR A 257 -15.58 -14.25 13.26
CA THR A 257 -15.85 -13.02 14.01
C THR A 257 -14.94 -12.96 15.22
N ILE A 258 -14.16 -11.88 15.35
CA ILE A 258 -13.35 -11.60 16.54
C ILE A 258 -14.30 -11.00 17.58
N PRO A 259 -14.60 -11.71 18.68
CA PRO A 259 -15.50 -11.20 19.70
C PRO A 259 -14.83 -10.05 20.44
N TYR A 260 -15.52 -8.92 20.57
CA TYR A 260 -15.06 -7.79 21.33
C TYR A 260 -16.21 -7.20 22.15
N ASP A 261 -15.85 -6.44 23.18
CA ASP A 261 -16.78 -5.67 23.99
C ASP A 261 -16.54 -4.18 23.72
N GLY A 262 -17.59 -3.46 23.36
CA GLY A 262 -17.53 -2.04 23.00
C GLY A 262 -17.51 -1.09 24.20
N GLU A 263 -17.49 -1.59 25.44
CA GLU A 263 -17.47 -0.77 26.66
C GLU A 263 -16.27 0.19 26.74
N SER A 264 -15.12 -0.21 26.19
CA SER A 264 -13.88 0.58 26.19
C SER A 264 -13.00 0.28 24.98
N ILE A 265 -11.99 1.11 24.74
CA ILE A 265 -11.01 0.83 23.66
C ILE A 265 -10.18 -0.43 23.96
N ASP A 266 -9.87 -0.70 25.23
CA ASP A 266 -9.13 -1.91 25.61
C ASP A 266 -9.92 -3.17 25.26
N THR A 267 -11.23 -3.15 25.47
CA THR A 267 -12.13 -4.27 25.17
C THR A 267 -12.42 -4.43 23.67
N VAL A 268 -12.09 -3.42 22.84
CA VAL A 268 -12.09 -3.50 21.36
C VAL A 268 -10.75 -4.04 20.84
N PHE A 269 -9.63 -3.48 21.30
CA PHE A 269 -8.30 -3.76 20.74
C PHE A 269 -7.63 -5.02 21.29
N MET A 270 -7.82 -5.34 22.57
CA MET A 270 -7.20 -6.51 23.19
C MET A 270 -7.61 -7.84 22.52
N PRO A 271 -8.88 -8.07 22.14
CA PRO A 271 -9.27 -9.25 21.39
C PRO A 271 -8.54 -9.38 20.04
N ILE A 272 -8.34 -8.27 19.33
CA ILE A 272 -7.65 -8.25 18.04
C ILE A 272 -6.18 -8.61 18.21
N ILE A 273 -5.50 -7.98 19.18
CA ILE A 273 -4.10 -8.27 19.54
C ILE A 273 -3.93 -9.75 19.89
N ASN A 274 -4.83 -10.30 20.71
CA ASN A 274 -4.78 -11.70 21.12
C ASN A 274 -5.01 -12.67 19.97
N TRP A 275 -5.93 -12.35 19.06
CA TRP A 275 -6.19 -13.15 17.85
C TRP A 275 -4.95 -13.19 16.95
N GLN A 276 -4.36 -12.04 16.64
CA GLN A 276 -3.17 -11.94 15.80
C GLN A 276 -1.97 -12.69 16.40
N SER A 277 -1.75 -12.54 17.72
CA SER A 277 -0.68 -13.25 18.42
C SER A 277 -0.83 -14.78 18.35
N ARG A 278 -2.05 -15.30 18.48
CA ARG A 278 -2.33 -16.74 18.36
C ARG A 278 -1.99 -17.25 16.95
N ASN A 279 -2.42 -16.53 15.91
CA ASN A 279 -2.20 -16.91 14.52
C ASN A 279 -0.71 -16.95 14.15
N HIS A 280 0.06 -15.93 14.54
CA HIS A 280 1.50 -15.92 14.26
C HIS A 280 2.26 -16.99 15.03
N ASN A 281 1.86 -17.29 16.28
CA ASN A 281 2.49 -18.35 17.07
C ASN A 281 2.23 -19.75 16.47
N THR A 282 1.02 -20.01 15.95
CA THR A 282 0.72 -21.28 15.26
C THR A 282 1.51 -21.45 13.96
N HIS A 283 1.78 -20.38 13.23
CA HIS A 283 2.58 -20.45 12.00
C HIS A 283 4.09 -20.56 12.24
N SER A 284 4.59 -20.18 13.42
CA SER A 284 6.01 -20.32 13.78
C SER A 284 6.41 -21.71 14.30
N LEU A 285 5.45 -22.63 14.47
CA LEU A 285 5.67 -23.99 14.98
C LEU A 285 5.60 -25.08 13.90
N VAL A 286 5.51 -24.70 12.61
CA VAL A 286 5.49 -25.60 11.45
C VAL A 286 6.76 -25.41 10.61
#